data_AF-A0A1W2FEL8-F1
#
_entry.id   AF-A0A1W2FEL8-F1
#
_cell.length_a   1.000
_cell.length_b   1.000
_cell.length_c   1.000
_cell.angle_alpha   90.00
_cell.angle_beta   90.00
_cell.angle_gamma   90.00
#
_symmetry.space_group_name_H-M   'P 1'
#
loop_
_entity.id
_entity.type
_entity.pdbx_description
1 polymer ?
#
loop_
_entity_poly.entity_id
_entity_poly.type
_entity_poly.pdbx_seq_one_letter_code
_entity_poly.pdbx_strand_id
1 'polypeptide(L)' 'MKTPDELITHFRRRMAECGHEIDRLGKLPERGSVSHADHENWIRGWEEDRRVCRDTISYLEVIKKHGAASPTPGEG' A
#
# COMPACT_ATOMS: atom_id res chain seq x y z
N MET A 1 -12.17 0.80 16.82
CA MET A 1 -11.77 -0.07 15.69
C MET A 1 -11.76 0.78 14.44
N LYS A 2 -10.71 0.74 13.61
CA LYS A 2 -10.70 1.56 12.38
C LYS A 2 -11.70 0.99 11.36
N THR A 3 -12.42 1.84 10.64
CA THR A 3 -13.32 1.42 9.56
C THR A 3 -12.53 0.98 8.32
N PRO A 4 -13.13 0.20 7.40
CA PRO A 4 -12.51 -0.09 6.12
C PRO A 4 -12.08 1.17 5.34
N ASP A 5 -12.84 2.26 5.42
CA ASP A 5 -12.50 3.53 4.77
C ASP A 5 -11.27 4.22 5.37
N GLU A 6 -11.14 4.20 6.70
CA GLU A 6 -9.97 4.71 7.39
C GLU A 6 -8.72 3.90 7.05
N LEU A 7 -8.87 2.57 6.93
CA LEU A 7 -7.80 1.67 6.53
C LEU A 7 -7.39 1.89 5.06
N ILE A 8 -8.34 1.99 4.13
CA ILE A 8 -8.05 2.29 2.72
C ILE A 8 -7.31 3.63 2.59
N THR A 9 -7.77 4.65 3.31
CA THR A 9 -7.12 5.97 3.33
C THR A 9 -5.68 5.87 3.84
N HIS A 10 -5.46 5.11 4.91
CA HIS A 10 -4.12 4.87 5.45
C HIS A 10 -3.20 4.17 4.44
N PHE A 11 -3.65 3.06 3.82
CA PHE A 11 -2.84 2.33 2.85
C PHE A 11 -2.58 3.14 1.57
N ARG A 12 -3.51 4.01 1.14
CA ARG A 12 -3.27 4.93 0.01
C ARG A 12 -2.16 5.93 0.32
N ARG A 13 -2.12 6.48 1.54
CA ARG A 13 -1.02 7.36 1.98
C ARG A 13 0.30 6.61 2.02
N ARG A 14 0.33 5.42 2.61
CA ARG A 14 1.54 4.57 2.66
C ARG A 14 2.04 4.21 1.26
N MET A 15 1.13 3.90 0.34
CA MET A 15 1.49 3.60 -1.05
C MET A 15 2.11 4.82 -1.77
N ALA A 16 1.64 6.03 -1.48
CA ALA A 16 2.23 7.27 -2.00
C ALA A 16 3.63 7.53 -1.40
N GLU A 17 3.80 7.32 -0.08
CA GLU A 17 5.11 7.38 0.58
C GLU A 17 6.12 6.42 -0.06
N CYS A 18 5.72 5.17 -0.33
CA CYS A 18 6.58 4.21 -1.02
C CYS A 18 6.99 4.73 -2.40
N GLY A 19 6.08 5.34 -3.15
CA GLY A 19 6.39 5.97 -4.43
C GLY A 19 7.42 7.08 -4.31
N HIS A 20 7.28 7.96 -3.31
CA HIS A 20 8.25 9.03 -3.06
C HIS A 20 9.64 8.48 -2.68
N GLU A 21 9.69 7.41 -1.87
CA GLU A 21 10.95 6.78 -1.47
C GLU A 21 11.66 6.09 -2.64
N ILE A 22 10.91 5.39 -3.51
CA ILE A 22 11.44 4.82 -4.76
C ILE A 22 12.03 5.92 -5.64
N ASP A 23 11.29 7.01 -5.88
CA ASP A 23 11.77 8.14 -6.69
C ASP A 23 12.98 8.83 -6.06
N ARG A 24 13.01 8.96 -4.73
CA ARG A 24 14.14 9.54 -4.00
C ARG A 24 15.38 8.67 -4.16
N LEU A 25 15.25 7.35 -3.96
CA LEU A 25 16.35 6.40 -4.11
C LEU A 25 16.85 6.37 -5.55
N GLY A 26 15.98 6.33 -6.55
CA GLY A 26 16.37 6.32 -7.97
C GLY A 26 17.14 7.56 -8.42
N LYS A 27 17.05 8.67 -7.67
CA LYS A 27 17.78 9.92 -7.92
C LYS A 27 19.06 10.07 -7.08
N LEU A 28 19.30 9.18 -6.12
CA LEU A 28 20.52 9.25 -5.33
C LEU A 28 21.71 8.83 -6.21
N PRO A 29 22.76 9.65 -6.28
CA PRO A 29 23.98 9.24 -6.96
C PRO A 29 24.60 8.06 -6.20
N GLU A 30 25.18 7.11 -6.93
CA GLU A 30 26.02 6.07 -6.35
C GLU A 30 27.19 6.73 -5.62
N ARG A 31 27.08 6.86 -4.30
CA ARG A 31 28.18 7.28 -3.43
C ARG A 31 28.88 6.02 -2.96
N GLY A 32 30.21 5.99 -3.05
CA GLY A 32 31.06 4.80 -2.86
C GLY A 32 31.00 4.08 -1.50
N SER A 33 30.04 4.41 -0.64
CA SER A 33 29.73 3.73 0.62
C SER A 33 28.54 2.75 0.52
N VAL A 34 27.78 2.75 -0.59
CA VAL A 34 26.63 1.85 -0.81
C VAL A 34 26.83 1.11 -2.12
N SER A 35 26.71 -0.23 -2.10
CA SER A 35 26.82 -1.02 -3.33
C SER A 35 25.57 -0.85 -4.20
N HIS A 36 25.71 -1.01 -5.51
CA HIS A 36 24.58 -1.03 -6.43
C HIS A 36 23.51 -2.05 -6.00
N ALA A 37 23.93 -3.25 -5.57
CA ALA A 37 23.04 -4.30 -5.10
C ALA A 37 22.25 -3.90 -3.84
N ASP A 38 22.87 -3.19 -2.89
CA ASP A 38 22.15 -2.69 -1.70
C ASP A 38 21.12 -1.63 -2.08
N HIS A 39 21.46 -0.76 -3.04
CA HIS A 39 20.57 0.27 -3.55
C HIS A 39 19.34 -0.32 -4.26
N GLU A 40 19.55 -1.31 -5.15
CA GLU A 40 18.47 -2.06 -5.79
C GLU A 40 17.60 -2.80 -4.77
N ASN A 41 18.22 -3.41 -3.74
CA ASN A 41 17.49 -4.10 -2.68
C ASN A 41 16.58 -3.15 -1.89
N TRP A 42 17.01 -1.92 -1.62
CA TRP A 42 16.17 -0.93 -0.95
C TRP A 42 14.97 -0.52 -1.81
N ILE A 43 15.19 -0.26 -3.10
CA ILE A 43 14.11 0.06 -4.05
C ILE A 43 13.10 -1.08 -4.08
N ARG A 44 13.57 -2.32 -4.23
CA ARG A 44 12.70 -3.51 -4.25
C ARG A 44 11.88 -3.66 -2.96
N GLY A 45 12.46 -3.33 -1.80
CA GLY A 45 11.72 -3.34 -0.54
C GLY A 45 10.55 -2.36 -0.54
N TRP A 46 10.75 -1.14 -1.03
CA TRP A 46 9.67 -0.16 -1.17
C TRP A 46 8.63 -0.56 -2.22
N GLU A 47 9.04 -1.19 -3.32
CA GLU A 47 8.12 -1.73 -4.32
C GLU A 47 7.25 -2.85 -3.75
N GLU A 48 7.83 -3.71 -2.91
CA GLU A 48 7.11 -4.76 -2.21
C GLU A 48 6.10 -4.21 -1.21
N ASP A 49 6.50 -3.26 -0.37
CA ASP A 49 5.58 -2.52 0.52
C ASP A 49 4.42 -1.89 -0.26
N ARG A 50 4.74 -1.26 -1.40
CA ARG A 50 3.74 -0.63 -2.29
C ARG A 50 2.75 -1.66 -2.85
N ARG A 51 3.24 -2.85 -3.21
CA ARG A 51 2.41 -3.97 -3.70
C ARG A 51 1.49 -4.50 -2.60
N VAL A 52 2.00 -4.73 -1.40
CA VAL A 52 1.20 -5.17 -0.24
C VAL A 52 0.11 -4.15 0.09
N CYS A 53 0.42 -2.84 0.03
CA CYS A 53 -0.60 -1.80 0.23
C CYS A 53 -1.71 -1.88 -0.82
N ARG A 54 -1.37 -2.09 -2.10
CA ARG A 54 -2.35 -2.24 -3.19
C ARG A 54 -3.24 -3.45 -2.97
N ASP A 55 -2.66 -4.61 -2.68
CA ASP A 55 -3.41 -5.86 -2.48
C ASP A 55 -4.35 -5.74 -1.27
N THR A 56 -3.89 -5.08 -0.21
CA THR A 56 -4.69 -4.80 0.97
C THR A 56 -5.86 -3.87 0.67
N ILE A 57 -5.66 -2.81 -0.13
CA ILE A 57 -6.75 -1.92 -0.57
C ILE A 57 -7.78 -2.72 -1.36
N SER A 58 -7.35 -3.54 -2.33
CA SER A 58 -8.25 -4.39 -3.12
C SER A 58 -9.09 -5.31 -2.22
N TYR A 59 -8.47 -5.94 -1.23
CA TYR A 59 -9.16 -6.77 -0.25
C TYR A 59 -10.19 -5.98 0.58
N LEU A 60 -9.83 -4.80 1.07
CA LEU A 60 -10.74 -3.93 1.84
C LEU A 60 -11.91 -3.43 0.99
N GLU A 61 -11.69 -3.14 -0.29
CA GLU A 61 -12.75 -2.75 -1.22
C GLU A 61 -13.75 -3.90 -1.46
N VAL A 62 -13.27 -5.14 -1.55
CA VAL A 62 -14.12 -6.34 -1.58
C VAL A 62 -14.93 -6.45 -0.29
N ILE A 63 -14.30 -6.32 0.88
CA ILE A 63 -15.02 -6.34 2.18
C ILE A 63 -16.10 -5.25 2.20
N LYS A 64 -15.79 -4.03 1.78
CA LYS A 64 -16.78 -2.94 1.76
C LYS A 64 -17.99 -3.29 0.89
N LYS A 65 -17.76 -3.88 -0.28
CA LYS A 65 -18.82 -4.28 -1.21
C LYS A 65 -19.71 -5.38 -0.64
N HIS A 66 -19.13 -6.36 0.03
CA HIS A 66 -19.87 -7.52 0.55
C HIS A 66 -20.41 -7.33 1.98
N GLY A 67 -19.76 -6.52 2.81
CA GLY A 67 -20.21 -6.14 4.15
C GLY A 67 -21.33 -5.12 4.15
N ALA A 68 -21.50 -4.34 3.06
CA ALA A 68 -22.67 -3.50 2.84
C ALA A 68 -23.91 -4.28 2.37
N ALA A 69 -23.74 -5.54 1.96
CA ALA A 69 -24.83 -6.43 1.55
C ALA A 69 -25.33 -7.26 2.75
N SER A 70 -25.67 -6.62 3.86
CA SER A 70 -26.58 -7.28 4.82
C SER A 70 -27.98 -7.22 4.23
N PRO A 71 -28.69 -8.36 4.08
CA PRO A 71 -30.09 -8.33 3.71
C PRO A 71 -30.84 -7.55 4.78
N THR A 72 -31.60 -6.52 4.37
CA THR A 72 -32.66 -5.96 5.20
C THR A 72 -33.50 -7.13 5.72
N PRO A 73 -33.80 -7.21 7.04
CA PRO A 73 -34.78 -8.17 7.51
C PRO A 73 -36.09 -7.82 6.80
N GLY A 74 -36.51 -8.68 5.87
CA GLY A 74 -37.83 -8.56 5.27
C GLY A 74 -38.85 -8.78 6.38
N GLU A 75 -39.69 -7.78 6.59
CA GLU A 75 -40.94 -7.87 7.32
C GLU A 75 -41.81 -8.98 6.69
N GLY A 76 -42.37 -9.87 7.51
CA GLY A 76 -43.28 -10.95 7.08
C GLY A 76 -43.40 -12.07 8.09
#